data_AF-A0A1G0Y7J6-F1
#
_entry.id   AF-A0A1G0Y7J6-F1
#
_cell.length_a   1.000
_cell.length_b   1.000
_cell.length_c   1.000
_cell.angle_alpha   90.00
_cell.angle_beta   90.00
_cell.angle_gamma   90.00
#
_symmetry.space_group_name_H-M   'P 1'
#
loop_
_entity.id
_entity.type
_entity.pdbx_description
1 polymer ?
#
loop_
_entity_poly.entity_id
_entity_poly.type
_entity_poly.pdbx_seq_one_letter_code
_entity_poly.pdbx_strand_id
1 'polypeptide(L)'
;MGQYPRSDQEGAGCIDRRIVSARVKREESNMLGKRFEYNGRSWLPLNQLQSELRAQIEGKLKDGIYRFEDVPCCICDGRDFEALSTRDRYGLYMPVVICRQCGLIQTNPRMTQESYSEFYNAEYLQLYMGEEIPRPYFFASQLEKGRRIFAYLSTQPLSKPLATMSVLEVGCGAGGILHYFKQQGCSVQGIDLGAENVAFGRERYGLNLSRGTIADVRWDVPPDLIIYSHVLEHVLQPNNELQQVRRILPDDGVLYVELPGVKDVRKSCDREFLRYLQNAHTYHFTLTSLKNLLQRNGFELIAGSESINSVFRKRKGEASPAIVNDCPDAMSYLRSNEFRRKLRPPSASELNRWSRSAVLAALKTIGLDRAAKARYEAWKRR
;
A
#
# COMPACT_ATOMS: atom_id res chain seq x y z
N MET A 1 19.68 8.62 30.55
CA MET A 1 19.94 7.32 31.20
C MET A 1 18.60 6.76 31.66
N GLY A 2 18.15 5.66 31.05
CA GLY A 2 16.90 4.99 31.37
C GLY A 2 16.89 3.65 30.65
N GLN A 3 17.25 2.60 31.39
CA GLN A 3 17.49 1.24 30.91
C GLN A 3 16.16 0.55 30.57
N TYR A 4 16.02 0.03 29.35
CA TYR A 4 15.02 -0.97 29.02
C TYR A 4 15.50 -2.34 29.51
N PRO A 5 14.63 -3.19 30.09
CA PRO A 5 15.00 -4.53 30.51
C PRO A 5 15.27 -5.42 29.29
N ARG A 6 16.41 -6.13 29.33
CA ARG A 6 16.75 -7.22 28.41
C ARG A 6 15.77 -8.35 28.64
N SER A 7 14.93 -8.64 27.64
CA SER A 7 14.20 -9.91 27.56
C SER A 7 15.02 -10.89 26.72
N ASP A 8 15.06 -12.12 27.20
CA ASP A 8 16.00 -13.17 26.85
C ASP A 8 16.12 -13.47 25.35
N GLN A 9 17.37 -13.53 24.90
CA GLN A 9 17.76 -14.01 23.58
C GLN A 9 17.80 -15.54 23.61
N GLU A 10 16.77 -16.17 23.05
CA GLU A 10 16.87 -17.56 22.59
C GLU A 10 16.46 -17.64 21.11
N GLY A 11 17.43 -18.01 20.27
CA GLY A 11 17.18 -18.58 18.94
C GLY A 11 16.95 -17.62 17.76
N ALA A 12 17.89 -16.71 17.48
CA ALA A 12 17.96 -16.06 16.17
C ALA A 12 18.37 -17.08 15.09
N GLY A 13 17.38 -17.80 14.56
CA GLY A 13 17.55 -18.75 13.46
C GLY A 13 17.84 -18.02 12.14
N CYS A 14 19.02 -18.27 11.60
CA CYS A 14 19.40 -18.02 10.21
C CYS A 14 18.28 -18.51 9.27
N ILE A 15 17.85 -17.67 8.30
CA ILE A 15 16.81 -18.06 7.35
C ILE A 15 17.42 -19.05 6.35
N ASP A 16 17.27 -20.35 6.67
CA ASP A 16 17.63 -21.46 5.79
C ASP A 16 16.83 -21.36 4.48
N ARG A 17 17.46 -21.67 3.33
CA ARG A 17 16.82 -21.86 2.02
C ARG A 17 15.59 -22.79 2.07
N ARG A 18 15.46 -23.58 3.14
CA ARG A 18 14.30 -24.42 3.48
C ARG A 18 13.08 -23.65 4.00
N ILE A 19 13.18 -22.45 4.57
CA ILE A 19 12.02 -21.74 5.16
C ILE A 19 11.09 -21.20 4.07
N VAL A 20 11.62 -20.55 3.03
CA VAL A 20 10.81 -20.12 1.88
C VAL A 20 10.22 -21.35 1.19
N SER A 21 10.99 -22.42 0.94
CA SER A 21 10.46 -23.60 0.24
C SER A 21 9.56 -24.53 1.09
N ALA A 22 9.67 -24.53 2.43
CA ALA A 22 8.81 -25.33 3.31
C ALA A 22 7.55 -24.58 3.75
N ARG A 23 7.60 -23.24 3.89
CA ARG A 23 6.40 -22.40 4.12
C ARG A 23 5.57 -22.29 2.84
N VAL A 24 6.20 -22.06 1.68
CA VAL A 24 5.52 -22.10 0.37
C VAL A 24 4.82 -23.46 0.15
N LYS A 25 5.45 -24.58 0.49
CA LYS A 25 4.84 -25.93 0.37
C LYS A 25 3.65 -26.20 1.31
N ARG A 26 3.53 -25.53 2.46
CA ARG A 26 2.35 -25.66 3.35
C ARG A 26 1.16 -24.84 2.85
N GLU A 27 1.39 -23.83 2.03
CA GLU A 27 0.40 -22.83 1.59
C GLU A 27 -0.06 -23.04 0.12
N GLU A 28 0.50 -24.04 -0.58
CA GLU A 28 0.24 -24.35 -1.99
C GLU A 28 -1.20 -24.85 -2.26
N SER A 29 -1.91 -25.42 -1.28
CA SER A 29 -3.31 -25.79 -1.43
C SER A 29 -4.23 -24.65 -0.99
N ASN A 30 -4.85 -23.96 -1.96
CA ASN A 30 -5.91 -22.93 -1.82
C ASN A 30 -5.54 -21.46 -2.15
N MET A 31 -4.39 -21.18 -2.77
CA MET A 31 -4.17 -19.86 -3.38
C MET A 31 -5.18 -19.55 -4.50
N LEU A 32 -5.39 -18.25 -4.80
CA LEU A 32 -6.24 -17.80 -5.92
C LEU A 32 -5.88 -18.45 -7.28
N GLY A 33 -4.64 -18.93 -7.41
CA GLY A 33 -4.19 -19.82 -8.47
C GLY A 33 -2.66 -19.83 -8.58
N LYS A 34 -2.11 -20.77 -9.38
CA LYS A 34 -0.65 -20.97 -9.52
C LYS A 34 0.16 -19.74 -9.91
N ARG A 35 -0.46 -18.74 -10.56
CA ARG A 35 0.24 -17.50 -10.93
C ARG A 35 0.56 -16.62 -9.71
N PHE A 36 0.00 -16.90 -8.53
CA PHE A 36 0.26 -16.14 -7.32
C PHE A 36 1.38 -16.77 -6.48
N GLU A 37 1.91 -17.90 -6.92
CA GLU A 37 3.08 -18.55 -6.34
C GLU A 37 4.36 -17.80 -6.70
N TYR A 38 5.22 -17.61 -5.71
CA TYR A 38 6.55 -17.08 -5.89
C TYR A 38 7.36 -17.98 -6.82
N ASN A 39 7.86 -17.37 -7.89
CA ASN A 39 8.67 -18.03 -8.92
C ASN A 39 9.88 -17.18 -9.34
N GLY A 40 10.18 -16.13 -8.58
CA GLY A 40 11.27 -15.20 -8.86
C GLY A 40 11.16 -14.48 -10.22
N ARG A 41 9.97 -14.37 -10.82
CA ARG A 41 9.74 -13.67 -12.11
C ARG A 41 8.73 -12.54 -11.95
N SER A 42 9.13 -11.34 -12.35
CA SER A 42 8.24 -10.19 -12.41
C SER A 42 7.05 -10.44 -13.34
N TRP A 43 5.86 -10.02 -12.88
CA TRP A 43 4.67 -10.02 -13.73
C TRP A 43 4.63 -8.76 -14.62
N LEU A 44 5.11 -7.63 -14.10
CA LEU A 44 5.27 -6.38 -14.85
C LEU A 44 6.53 -6.42 -15.74
N PRO A 45 6.48 -5.82 -16.94
CA PRO A 45 7.71 -5.46 -17.65
C PRO A 45 8.45 -4.40 -16.84
N LEU A 46 9.76 -4.58 -16.69
CA LEU A 46 10.61 -3.69 -15.89
C LEU A 46 11.63 -3.00 -16.80
N ASN A 47 11.86 -1.71 -16.57
CA ASN A 47 12.98 -1.00 -17.19
C ASN A 47 14.31 -1.46 -16.57
N GLN A 48 15.43 -0.88 -17.03
CA GLN A 48 16.76 -1.27 -16.53
C GLN A 48 16.92 -1.03 -15.03
N LEU A 49 16.63 0.19 -14.56
CA LEU A 49 16.71 0.57 -13.14
C LEU A 49 15.88 -0.37 -12.25
N GLN A 50 14.61 -0.61 -12.63
CA GLN A 50 13.72 -1.50 -11.90
C GLN A 50 14.21 -2.95 -11.91
N SER A 51 14.83 -3.41 -13.00
CA SER A 51 15.41 -4.76 -13.08
C SER A 51 16.58 -4.92 -12.10
N GLU A 52 17.45 -3.91 -12.02
CA GLU A 52 18.63 -3.88 -11.15
C GLU A 52 18.21 -3.79 -9.68
N LEU A 53 17.34 -2.84 -9.33
CA LEU A 53 16.79 -2.70 -7.97
C LEU A 53 16.06 -3.96 -7.51
N ARG A 54 15.25 -4.56 -8.38
CA ARG A 54 14.60 -5.84 -8.09
C ARG A 54 15.63 -6.91 -7.77
N ALA A 55 16.70 -7.04 -8.57
CA ALA A 55 17.74 -8.04 -8.33
C ALA A 55 18.47 -7.80 -7.00
N GLN A 56 18.72 -6.54 -6.65
CA GLN A 56 19.29 -6.15 -5.36
C GLN A 56 18.37 -6.54 -4.19
N ILE A 57 17.09 -6.17 -4.25
CA ILE A 57 16.10 -6.52 -3.21
C ILE A 57 15.98 -8.04 -3.06
N GLU A 58 15.92 -8.75 -4.19
CA GLU A 58 15.89 -10.21 -4.24
C GLU A 58 17.14 -10.84 -3.59
N GLY A 59 18.32 -10.23 -3.76
CA GLY A 59 19.55 -10.61 -3.06
C GLY A 59 19.42 -10.42 -1.55
N LYS A 60 19.02 -9.22 -1.10
CA LYS A 60 18.78 -8.92 0.32
C LYS A 60 17.78 -9.86 1.00
N LEU A 61 16.72 -10.24 0.28
CA LEU A 61 15.74 -11.24 0.74
C LEU A 61 16.39 -12.62 0.94
N LYS A 62 17.23 -13.06 -0.01
CA LYS A 62 17.92 -14.36 0.05
C LYS A 62 18.98 -14.41 1.14
N ASP A 63 19.65 -13.29 1.38
CA ASP A 63 20.70 -13.15 2.38
C ASP A 63 20.12 -12.93 3.80
N GLY A 64 18.80 -12.82 3.94
CA GLY A 64 18.12 -12.66 5.22
C GLY A 64 18.28 -11.26 5.84
N ILE A 65 18.70 -10.26 5.06
CA ILE A 65 18.82 -8.86 5.50
C ILE A 65 17.44 -8.32 5.88
N TYR A 66 16.43 -8.58 5.04
CA TYR A 66 15.05 -8.29 5.38
C TYR A 66 14.47 -9.42 6.24
N ARG A 67 14.26 -9.11 7.51
CA ARG A 67 13.64 -10.02 8.50
C ARG A 67 12.13 -9.89 8.45
N PHE A 68 11.46 -11.03 8.63
CA PHE A 68 10.01 -11.14 8.59
C PHE A 68 9.44 -11.60 9.94
N GLU A 69 8.20 -11.20 10.22
CA GLU A 69 7.44 -11.55 11.42
C GLU A 69 6.01 -12.00 11.05
N ASP A 70 5.51 -13.01 11.75
CA ASP A 70 4.13 -13.45 11.69
C ASP A 70 3.27 -12.61 12.67
N VAL A 71 2.28 -11.89 12.15
CA VAL A 71 1.43 -10.98 12.94
C VAL A 71 -0.04 -11.41 12.95
N PRO A 72 -0.79 -11.19 14.04
CA PRO A 72 -2.24 -11.39 14.04
C PRO A 72 -2.94 -10.37 13.13
N CYS A 73 -4.21 -10.61 12.85
CA CYS A 73 -5.04 -9.67 12.10
C CYS A 73 -5.24 -8.38 12.90
N CYS A 74 -4.91 -7.21 12.32
CA CYS A 74 -5.01 -5.94 13.05
C CYS A 74 -6.46 -5.49 13.36
N ILE A 75 -7.47 -6.15 12.81
CA ILE A 75 -8.89 -5.85 13.06
C ILE A 75 -9.48 -6.74 14.16
N CYS A 76 -9.27 -8.06 14.06
CA CYS A 76 -9.94 -9.04 14.93
C CYS A 76 -9.00 -9.84 15.83
N ASP A 77 -7.69 -9.58 15.77
CA ASP A 77 -6.63 -10.29 16.51
C ASP A 77 -6.51 -11.79 16.17
N GLY A 78 -7.31 -12.27 15.22
CA GLY A 78 -7.30 -13.63 14.71
C GLY A 78 -6.00 -14.01 13.98
N ARG A 79 -5.74 -15.33 13.93
CA ARG A 79 -4.58 -15.93 13.26
C ARG A 79 -4.95 -16.94 12.16
N ASP A 80 -6.24 -17.05 11.86
CA ASP A 80 -6.74 -17.92 10.79
C ASP A 80 -6.76 -17.16 9.46
N PHE A 81 -5.87 -17.58 8.56
CA PHE A 81 -5.59 -16.90 7.30
C PHE A 81 -5.61 -17.88 6.13
N GLU A 82 -6.08 -17.41 4.97
CA GLU A 82 -5.95 -18.09 3.68
C GLU A 82 -4.96 -17.32 2.80
N ALA A 83 -3.98 -18.02 2.22
CA ALA A 83 -2.99 -17.40 1.34
C ALA A 83 -3.63 -16.95 0.02
N LEU A 84 -3.42 -15.70 -0.38
CA LEU A 84 -3.85 -15.18 -1.68
C LEU A 84 -2.70 -15.16 -2.67
N SER A 85 -1.50 -14.78 -2.22
CA SER A 85 -0.27 -14.78 -3.01
C SER A 85 0.96 -14.90 -2.14
N THR A 86 2.05 -15.42 -2.70
CA THR A 86 3.38 -15.45 -2.08
C THR A 86 4.34 -14.47 -2.78
N ARG A 87 3.86 -13.68 -3.75
CA ARG A 87 4.65 -12.71 -4.51
C ARG A 87 3.91 -11.41 -4.78
N ASP A 88 4.67 -10.34 -4.95
CA ASP A 88 4.16 -9.05 -5.41
C ASP A 88 4.11 -8.95 -6.96
N ARG A 89 3.75 -7.76 -7.46
CA ARG A 89 3.76 -7.42 -8.89
C ARG A 89 5.12 -7.54 -9.58
N TYR A 90 6.21 -7.42 -8.81
CA TYR A 90 7.59 -7.55 -9.25
C TYR A 90 8.11 -8.99 -9.15
N GLY A 91 7.32 -9.92 -8.64
CA GLY A 91 7.73 -11.31 -8.41
C GLY A 91 8.79 -11.46 -7.32
N LEU A 92 8.88 -10.50 -6.40
CA LEU A 92 9.61 -10.60 -5.14
C LEU A 92 8.76 -11.39 -4.14
N TYR A 93 9.40 -12.04 -3.17
CA TYR A 93 8.67 -12.74 -2.10
C TYR A 93 7.98 -11.72 -1.20
N MET A 94 6.65 -11.69 -1.27
CA MET A 94 5.80 -10.81 -0.47
C MET A 94 4.46 -11.52 -0.24
N PRO A 95 4.32 -12.26 0.85
CA PRO A 95 3.15 -13.10 1.08
C PRO A 95 1.96 -12.25 1.53
N VAL A 96 0.84 -12.42 0.84
CA VAL A 96 -0.43 -11.72 1.07
C VAL A 96 -1.49 -12.75 1.40
N VAL A 97 -2.16 -12.55 2.53
CA VAL A 97 -3.17 -13.44 3.09
C VAL A 97 -4.48 -12.69 3.33
N ILE A 98 -5.59 -13.43 3.42
CA ILE A 98 -6.88 -12.91 3.89
C ILE A 98 -7.27 -13.55 5.21
N CYS A 99 -7.72 -12.75 6.18
CA CYS A 99 -8.24 -13.25 7.45
C CYS A 99 -9.62 -13.86 7.25
N ARG A 100 -9.81 -15.12 7.64
CA ARG A 100 -11.09 -15.84 7.52
C ARG A 100 -12.19 -15.32 8.45
N GLN A 101 -11.81 -14.60 9.50
CA GLN A 101 -12.73 -14.10 10.52
C GLN A 101 -13.30 -12.71 10.22
N CYS A 102 -12.55 -11.83 9.54
CA CYS A 102 -13.00 -10.46 9.26
C CYS A 102 -12.86 -10.02 7.79
N GLY A 103 -12.11 -10.76 6.97
CA GLY A 103 -11.88 -10.42 5.56
C GLY A 103 -10.80 -9.38 5.28
N LEU A 104 -10.03 -8.93 6.28
CA LEU A 104 -8.86 -8.09 6.03
C LEU A 104 -7.83 -8.86 5.20
N ILE A 105 -7.34 -8.23 4.13
CA ILE A 105 -6.21 -8.71 3.36
C ILE A 105 -4.96 -7.96 3.84
N GLN A 106 -3.90 -8.69 4.16
CA GLN A 106 -2.66 -8.12 4.69
C GLN A 106 -1.44 -8.94 4.25
N THR A 107 -0.28 -8.32 4.31
CA THR A 107 0.99 -9.04 4.18
C THR A 107 1.24 -9.82 5.47
N ASN A 108 1.44 -11.15 5.37
CA ASN A 108 1.78 -12.01 6.51
C ASN A 108 2.47 -13.30 6.03
N PRO A 109 3.67 -13.64 6.53
CA PRO A 109 4.49 -12.80 7.39
C PRO A 109 4.90 -11.50 6.69
N ARG A 110 5.01 -10.41 7.44
CA ARG A 110 5.46 -9.10 6.90
C ARG A 110 6.89 -8.81 7.29
N MET A 111 7.54 -7.84 6.64
CA MET A 111 8.81 -7.33 7.13
C MET A 111 8.67 -6.74 8.54
N THR A 112 9.67 -6.95 9.38
CA THR A 112 9.78 -6.23 10.67
C THR A 112 9.89 -4.72 10.44
N GLN A 113 9.58 -3.91 11.46
CA GLN A 113 9.65 -2.44 11.33
C GLN A 113 11.00 -1.93 10.81
N GLU A 114 12.11 -2.49 11.30
CA GLU A 114 13.45 -2.12 10.84
C GLU A 114 13.66 -2.44 9.36
N SER A 115 13.38 -3.68 8.96
CA SER A 115 13.51 -4.11 7.56
C SER A 115 12.57 -3.38 6.61
N TYR A 116 11.34 -3.10 7.05
CA TYR A 116 10.36 -2.34 6.28
C TYR A 116 10.82 -0.90 6.08
N SER A 117 11.33 -0.25 7.14
CA SER A 117 11.88 1.10 7.06
C SER A 117 13.12 1.18 6.16
N GLU A 118 14.02 0.20 6.21
CA GLU A 118 15.14 0.10 5.28
C GLU A 118 14.65 -0.01 3.83
N PHE A 119 13.80 -1.01 3.56
CA PHE A 119 13.23 -1.26 2.24
C PHE A 119 12.49 -0.03 1.67
N TYR A 120 11.66 0.61 2.50
CA TYR A 120 10.84 1.74 2.10
C TYR A 120 11.70 2.97 1.75
N ASN A 121 12.69 3.28 2.58
CA ASN A 121 13.50 4.48 2.42
C ASN A 121 14.58 4.33 1.35
N ALA A 122 15.15 3.14 1.16
CA ALA A 122 16.27 2.96 0.25
C ALA A 122 15.84 2.55 -1.17
N GLU A 123 14.89 1.62 -1.32
CA GLU A 123 14.61 1.03 -2.64
C GLU A 123 13.17 1.16 -3.14
N TYR A 124 12.17 1.22 -2.26
CA TYR A 124 10.76 1.16 -2.66
C TYR A 124 10.37 2.22 -3.68
N LEU A 125 10.62 3.50 -3.38
CA LEU A 125 10.15 4.60 -4.24
C LEU A 125 10.81 4.52 -5.63
N GLN A 126 12.11 4.23 -5.69
CA GLN A 126 12.82 4.09 -6.96
C GLN A 126 12.31 2.90 -7.78
N LEU A 127 12.04 1.76 -7.14
CA LEU A 127 11.44 0.60 -7.80
C LEU A 127 10.00 0.89 -8.27
N TYR A 128 9.23 1.63 -7.47
CA TYR A 128 7.85 1.99 -7.76
C TYR A 128 7.75 2.95 -8.95
N MET A 129 8.47 4.06 -8.90
CA MET A 129 8.45 5.10 -9.93
C MET A 129 9.16 4.63 -11.21
N GLY A 130 10.26 3.88 -11.06
CA GLY A 130 11.10 3.43 -12.17
C GLY A 130 11.92 4.55 -12.83
N GLU A 131 11.79 5.78 -12.35
CA GLU A 131 12.52 6.97 -12.77
C GLU A 131 12.50 8.01 -11.64
N GLU A 132 13.39 8.98 -11.71
CA GLU A 132 13.29 10.18 -10.86
C GLU A 132 12.20 11.08 -11.42
N ILE A 133 11.13 11.29 -10.65
CA ILE A 133 10.11 12.28 -11.00
C ILE A 133 10.50 13.65 -10.44
N PRO A 134 10.58 14.71 -11.28
CA PRO A 134 10.81 16.04 -10.80
C PRO A 134 9.75 16.48 -9.78
N ARG A 135 10.20 16.97 -8.63
CA ARG A 135 9.34 17.48 -7.54
C ARG A 135 8.20 18.41 -8.01
N PRO A 136 8.41 19.35 -8.96
CA PRO A 136 7.31 20.17 -9.48
C PRO A 136 6.17 19.38 -10.12
N TYR A 137 6.46 18.32 -10.87
CA TYR A 137 5.45 17.46 -11.46
C TYR A 137 4.70 16.66 -10.39
N PHE A 138 5.44 16.11 -9.42
CA PHE A 138 4.84 15.42 -8.27
C PHE A 138 3.95 16.36 -7.44
N PHE A 139 4.34 17.62 -7.28
CA PHE A 139 3.52 18.63 -6.62
C PHE A 139 2.24 18.93 -7.41
N ALA A 140 2.33 19.08 -8.74
CA ALA A 140 1.17 19.31 -9.59
C ALA A 140 0.16 18.15 -9.55
N SER A 141 0.62 16.90 -9.48
CA SER A 141 -0.27 15.74 -9.35
C SER A 141 -0.96 15.70 -7.98
N GLN A 142 -0.25 16.05 -6.90
CA GLN A 142 -0.84 16.23 -5.57
C GLN A 142 -1.86 17.38 -5.55
N LEU A 143 -1.61 18.48 -6.28
CA LEU A 143 -2.53 19.60 -6.39
C LEU A 143 -3.87 19.19 -7.03
N GLU A 144 -3.84 18.48 -8.16
CA GLU A 144 -5.06 17.98 -8.80
C GLU A 144 -5.79 16.97 -7.90
N LYS A 145 -5.04 16.15 -7.16
CA LYS A 145 -5.64 15.28 -6.14
C LYS A 145 -6.32 16.11 -5.05
N GLY A 146 -5.69 17.18 -4.56
CA GLY A 146 -6.29 18.12 -3.61
C GLY A 146 -7.61 18.70 -4.11
N ARG A 147 -7.67 19.08 -5.40
CA ARG A 147 -8.91 19.53 -6.06
C ARG A 147 -10.02 18.50 -5.98
N ARG A 148 -9.72 17.24 -6.29
CA ARG A 148 -10.69 16.14 -6.22
C ARG A 148 -11.17 15.87 -4.80
N ILE A 149 -10.24 15.83 -3.83
CA ILE A 149 -10.56 15.59 -2.42
C ILE A 149 -11.46 16.72 -1.89
N PHE A 150 -11.10 17.98 -2.15
CA PHE A 150 -11.88 19.13 -1.71
C PHE A 150 -13.29 19.12 -2.32
N ALA A 151 -13.42 18.85 -3.61
CA ALA A 151 -14.70 18.74 -4.28
C ALA A 151 -15.57 17.62 -3.68
N TYR A 152 -14.97 16.45 -3.40
CA TYR A 152 -15.68 15.35 -2.75
C TYR A 152 -16.13 15.74 -1.33
N LEU A 153 -15.24 16.28 -0.50
CA LEU A 153 -15.53 16.70 0.88
C LEU A 153 -16.59 17.80 0.95
N SER A 154 -16.62 18.70 -0.03
CA SER A 154 -17.63 19.77 -0.12
C SER A 154 -19.06 19.24 -0.32
N THR A 155 -19.22 17.98 -0.75
CA THR A 155 -20.53 17.32 -0.89
C THR A 155 -20.95 16.53 0.36
N GLN A 156 -20.13 16.52 1.42
CA GLN A 156 -20.36 15.73 2.61
C GLN A 156 -20.96 16.57 3.74
N PRO A 157 -21.67 15.93 4.70
CA PRO A 157 -22.24 16.65 5.85
C PRO A 157 -21.15 17.02 6.86
N LEU A 158 -20.51 18.16 6.66
CA LEU A 158 -19.48 18.73 7.55
C LEU A 158 -20.11 19.65 8.60
N SER A 159 -19.47 19.76 9.77
CA SER A 159 -19.93 20.62 10.88
C SER A 159 -19.79 22.13 10.60
N LYS A 160 -18.92 22.50 9.67
CA LYS A 160 -18.66 23.88 9.24
C LYS A 160 -18.21 23.93 7.77
N PRO A 161 -18.21 25.11 7.12
CA PRO A 161 -17.72 25.25 5.76
C PRO A 161 -16.27 24.77 5.62
N LEU A 162 -15.98 23.96 4.60
CA LEU A 162 -14.65 23.36 4.41
C LEU A 162 -13.54 24.43 4.32
N ALA A 163 -13.84 25.55 3.67
CA ALA A 163 -12.94 26.70 3.52
C ALA A 163 -12.50 27.35 4.85
N THR A 164 -13.18 27.09 5.96
CA THR A 164 -12.82 27.66 7.29
C THR A 164 -12.12 26.65 8.20
N MET A 165 -11.89 25.42 7.73
CA MET A 165 -11.30 24.34 8.53
C MET A 165 -9.78 24.47 8.65
N SER A 166 -9.25 24.01 9.80
CA SER A 166 -7.84 23.67 9.97
C SER A 166 -7.60 22.23 9.49
N VAL A 167 -6.67 22.05 8.56
CA VAL A 167 -6.43 20.79 7.85
C VAL A 167 -5.04 20.26 8.15
N LEU A 168 -4.96 19.04 8.65
CA LEU A 168 -3.71 18.30 8.80
C LEU A 168 -3.64 17.19 7.75
N GLU A 169 -2.56 17.14 6.97
CA GLU A 169 -2.25 15.99 6.11
C GLU A 169 -1.08 15.19 6.68
N VAL A 170 -1.28 13.90 6.91
CA VAL A 170 -0.22 12.96 7.31
C VAL A 170 0.28 12.25 6.06
N GLY A 171 1.61 12.23 5.88
CA GLY A 171 2.25 11.81 4.63
C GLY A 171 2.03 12.83 3.51
N CYS A 172 2.21 14.13 3.83
CA CYS A 172 1.85 15.22 2.92
C CYS A 172 2.77 15.38 1.70
N GLY A 173 3.85 14.59 1.60
CA GLY A 173 4.84 14.72 0.54
C GLY A 173 5.31 16.16 0.38
N ALA A 174 5.09 16.72 -0.80
CA ALA A 174 5.49 18.10 -1.13
C ALA A 174 4.41 19.15 -0.76
N GLY A 175 3.28 18.70 -0.22
CA GLY A 175 2.17 19.55 0.24
C GLY A 175 1.23 20.02 -0.86
N GLY A 176 1.21 19.38 -2.03
CA GLY A 176 0.35 19.81 -3.15
C GLY A 176 -1.14 19.75 -2.83
N ILE A 177 -1.59 18.73 -2.07
CA ILE A 177 -2.97 18.67 -1.57
C ILE A 177 -3.24 19.88 -0.66
N LEU A 178 -2.44 20.08 0.38
CA LEU A 178 -2.57 21.22 1.29
C LEU A 178 -2.50 22.57 0.59
N HIS A 179 -1.70 22.70 -0.48
CA HIS A 179 -1.65 23.93 -1.26
C HIS A 179 -3.01 24.28 -1.86
N TYR A 180 -3.73 23.29 -2.40
CA TYR A 180 -5.08 23.50 -2.90
C TYR A 180 -6.02 23.95 -1.78
N PHE A 181 -6.01 23.27 -0.63
CA PHE A 181 -6.85 23.63 0.52
C PHE A 181 -6.55 25.03 1.03
N LYS A 182 -5.27 25.42 1.10
CA LYS A 182 -4.84 26.79 1.44
C LYS A 182 -5.40 27.82 0.46
N GLN A 183 -5.40 27.53 -0.84
CA GLN A 183 -6.00 28.41 -1.86
C GLN A 183 -7.52 28.57 -1.69
N GLN A 184 -8.20 27.58 -1.12
CA GLN A 184 -9.63 27.65 -0.81
C GLN A 184 -9.94 28.31 0.55
N GLY A 185 -8.92 28.76 1.30
CA GLY A 185 -9.08 29.49 2.57
C GLY A 185 -8.77 28.68 3.83
N CYS A 186 -8.50 27.38 3.72
CA CYS A 186 -8.19 26.55 4.88
C CYS A 186 -6.86 26.96 5.54
N SER A 187 -6.78 26.82 6.87
CA SER A 187 -5.49 26.76 7.55
C SER A 187 -4.91 25.35 7.35
N VAL A 188 -3.63 25.25 7.03
CA VAL A 188 -3.03 23.96 6.62
C VAL A 188 -1.73 23.66 7.37
N GLN A 189 -1.58 22.40 7.75
CA GLN A 189 -0.35 21.84 8.29
C GLN A 189 -0.12 20.45 7.67
N GLY A 190 1.14 20.12 7.41
CA GLY A 190 1.53 18.81 6.88
C GLY A 190 2.68 18.19 7.65
N ILE A 191 2.69 16.86 7.68
CA ILE A 191 3.84 16.10 8.18
C ILE A 191 4.18 14.95 7.23
N ASP A 192 5.48 14.77 6.97
CA ASP A 192 5.99 13.72 6.09
C ASP A 192 7.39 13.27 6.52
N LEU A 193 7.82 12.06 6.15
CA LEU A 193 9.17 11.57 6.45
C LEU A 193 10.22 12.09 5.45
N GLY A 194 9.80 12.42 4.23
CA GLY A 194 10.63 12.85 3.10
C GLY A 194 11.11 14.30 3.24
N ALA A 195 12.29 14.46 3.83
CA ALA A 195 12.90 15.77 4.12
C ALA A 195 12.96 16.70 2.90
N GLU A 196 13.30 16.17 1.72
CA GLU A 196 13.42 16.97 0.49
C GLU A 196 12.06 17.49 -0.01
N ASN A 197 11.01 16.68 0.12
CA ASN A 197 9.65 17.08 -0.28
C ASN A 197 9.10 18.15 0.67
N VAL A 198 9.31 17.97 1.98
CA VAL A 198 8.96 18.95 3.01
C VAL A 198 9.67 20.28 2.76
N ALA A 199 10.99 20.27 2.51
CA ALA A 199 11.76 21.47 2.21
C ALA A 199 11.22 22.18 0.95
N PHE A 200 10.99 21.44 -0.12
CA PHE A 200 10.44 21.98 -1.37
C PHE A 200 9.09 22.69 -1.16
N GLY A 201 8.15 22.06 -0.45
CA GLY A 201 6.83 22.65 -0.18
C GLY A 201 6.90 23.92 0.69
N ARG A 202 7.80 23.93 1.67
CA ARG A 202 8.05 25.11 2.53
C ARG A 202 8.64 26.28 1.74
N GLU A 203 9.74 26.03 1.03
CA GLU A 203 10.51 27.07 0.34
C GLU A 203 9.76 27.63 -0.87
N ARG A 204 9.09 26.76 -1.65
CA ARG A 204 8.48 27.17 -2.91
C ARG A 204 7.06 27.70 -2.77
N TYR A 205 6.31 27.20 -1.78
CA TYR A 205 4.88 27.51 -1.62
C TYR A 205 4.51 28.08 -0.24
N GLY A 206 5.48 28.28 0.65
CA GLY A 206 5.25 28.85 1.98
C GLY A 206 4.27 28.03 2.82
N LEU A 207 4.34 26.70 2.71
CA LEU A 207 3.47 25.78 3.45
C LEU A 207 4.05 25.48 4.84
N ASN A 208 3.18 25.28 5.83
CA ASN A 208 3.56 24.82 7.16
C ASN A 208 3.74 23.29 7.16
N LEU A 209 4.90 22.83 6.70
CA LEU A 209 5.24 21.41 6.64
C LEU A 209 6.35 21.08 7.65
N SER A 210 6.25 19.91 8.25
CA SER A 210 7.22 19.39 9.23
C SER A 210 7.67 17.98 8.86
N ARG A 211 8.86 17.60 9.33
CA ARG A 211 9.36 16.23 9.14
C ARG A 211 9.00 15.38 10.35
N GLY A 212 8.43 14.20 10.13
CA GLY A 212 8.17 13.24 11.20
C GLY A 212 6.96 12.35 10.92
N THR A 213 6.37 11.85 11.99
CA THR A 213 5.15 11.03 12.03
C THR A 213 4.04 11.80 12.74
N ILE A 214 2.81 11.29 12.74
CA ILE A 214 1.70 11.93 13.48
C ILE A 214 2.04 12.17 14.97
N ALA A 215 2.92 11.37 15.57
CA ALA A 215 3.36 11.54 16.95
C ALA A 215 4.24 12.78 17.19
N ASP A 216 4.86 13.32 16.14
CA ASP A 216 5.80 14.44 16.20
C ASP A 216 5.13 15.79 15.89
N VAL A 217 3.90 15.77 15.39
CA VAL A 217 3.19 16.99 15.00
C VAL A 217 2.93 17.86 16.24
N ARG A 218 3.16 19.16 16.08
CA ARG A 218 2.82 20.19 17.06
C ARG A 218 1.70 21.04 16.50
N TRP A 219 0.64 21.24 17.28
CA TRP A 219 -0.57 21.96 16.86
C TRP A 219 -0.77 23.18 17.74
N ASP A 220 -0.95 24.32 17.09
CA ASP A 220 -1.43 25.55 17.76
C ASP A 220 -2.95 25.48 17.94
N VAL A 221 -3.65 24.89 16.96
CA VAL A 221 -5.09 24.65 16.96
C VAL A 221 -5.34 23.20 16.53
N PRO A 222 -6.21 22.44 17.22
CA PRO A 222 -6.59 21.09 16.79
C PRO A 222 -7.13 21.08 15.34
N PRO A 223 -6.78 20.07 14.52
CA PRO A 223 -7.24 20.01 13.13
C PRO A 223 -8.71 19.62 13.06
N ASP A 224 -9.50 20.33 12.27
CA ASP A 224 -10.90 19.97 11.98
C ASP A 224 -11.01 18.83 10.98
N LEU A 225 -10.01 18.73 10.09
CA LEU A 225 -9.90 17.71 9.07
C LEU A 225 -8.50 17.09 9.12
N ILE A 226 -8.44 15.77 9.23
CA ILE A 226 -7.21 15.00 9.05
C ILE A 226 -7.31 14.21 7.73
N ILE A 227 -6.28 14.30 6.89
CA ILE A 227 -6.20 13.63 5.58
C ILE A 227 -5.11 12.56 5.64
N TYR A 228 -5.47 11.33 5.28
CA TYR A 228 -4.55 10.27 4.87
C TYR A 228 -4.81 9.95 3.40
N SER A 229 -3.87 10.25 2.50
CA SER A 229 -3.95 9.86 1.09
C SER A 229 -2.78 8.95 0.74
N HIS A 230 -3.05 7.66 0.57
CA HIS A 230 -2.06 6.62 0.28
C HIS A 230 -0.95 6.49 1.34
N VAL A 231 -1.34 6.44 2.60
CA VAL A 231 -0.43 6.38 3.75
C VAL A 231 -0.81 5.24 4.69
N LEU A 232 -2.09 5.12 5.05
CA LEU A 232 -2.54 4.17 6.07
C LEU A 232 -2.23 2.71 5.70
N GLU A 233 -2.19 2.36 4.41
CA GLU A 233 -1.81 1.02 3.93
C GLU A 233 -0.33 0.65 4.17
N HIS A 234 0.51 1.65 4.45
CA HIS A 234 1.94 1.49 4.74
C HIS A 234 2.25 1.43 6.24
N VAL A 235 1.33 1.89 7.09
CA VAL A 235 1.53 1.98 8.54
C VAL A 235 1.46 0.60 9.18
N LEU A 236 2.58 0.07 9.68
CA LEU A 236 2.65 -1.27 10.28
C LEU A 236 1.82 -1.42 11.57
N GLN A 237 1.56 -0.33 12.30
CA GLN A 237 0.77 -0.35 13.54
C GLN A 237 -0.46 0.55 13.40
N PRO A 238 -1.43 0.19 12.53
CA PRO A 238 -2.52 1.10 12.15
C PRO A 238 -3.44 1.43 13.33
N ASN A 239 -3.63 0.53 14.29
CA ASN A 239 -4.39 0.84 15.51
C ASN A 239 -3.71 1.94 16.32
N ASN A 240 -2.40 1.86 16.55
CA ASN A 240 -1.67 2.89 17.30
C ASN A 240 -1.76 4.25 16.60
N GLU A 241 -1.59 4.28 15.29
CA GLU A 241 -1.74 5.47 14.46
C GLU A 241 -3.14 6.09 14.60
N LEU A 242 -4.18 5.26 14.46
CA LEU A 242 -5.57 5.71 14.56
C LEU A 242 -5.94 6.17 15.98
N GLN A 243 -5.32 5.62 17.03
CA GLN A 243 -5.48 6.15 18.39
C GLN A 243 -4.85 7.54 18.53
N GLN A 244 -3.71 7.82 17.87
CA GLN A 244 -3.15 9.17 17.82
C GLN A 244 -4.09 10.12 17.09
N VAL A 245 -4.60 9.72 15.91
CA VAL A 245 -5.60 10.50 15.15
C VAL A 245 -6.83 10.79 16.02
N ARG A 246 -7.36 9.78 16.72
CA ARG A 246 -8.52 9.93 17.61
C ARG A 246 -8.22 10.89 18.74
N ARG A 247 -7.01 10.91 19.29
CA ARG A 247 -6.66 11.80 20.40
C ARG A 247 -6.68 13.28 19.98
N ILE A 248 -6.25 13.58 18.76
CA ILE A 248 -6.01 14.97 18.33
C ILE A 248 -7.17 15.60 17.57
N LEU A 249 -8.00 14.78 16.92
CA LEU A 249 -9.15 15.26 16.18
C LEU A 249 -10.20 15.80 17.18
N PRO A 250 -10.91 16.91 16.95
CA PRO A 250 -12.06 17.31 17.77
C PRO A 250 -13.25 16.34 17.62
N ASP A 251 -14.26 16.48 18.48
CA ASP A 251 -15.48 15.65 18.43
C ASP A 251 -16.35 15.90 17.19
N ASP A 252 -16.30 17.11 16.65
CA ASP A 252 -16.92 17.52 15.39
C ASP A 252 -15.95 17.45 14.19
N GLY A 253 -14.73 16.96 14.43
CA GLY A 253 -13.71 16.80 13.40
C GLY A 253 -13.94 15.59 12.50
N VAL A 254 -13.33 15.64 11.33
CA VAL A 254 -13.48 14.66 10.25
C VAL A 254 -12.14 14.04 9.89
N LEU A 255 -12.13 12.74 9.62
CA LEU A 255 -11.00 12.00 9.09
C LEU A 255 -11.32 11.57 7.66
N TYR A 256 -10.52 12.02 6.70
CA TYR A 256 -10.56 11.53 5.32
C TYR A 256 -9.46 10.50 5.09
N VAL A 257 -9.83 9.36 4.51
CA VAL A 257 -8.91 8.28 4.14
C VAL A 257 -9.11 7.91 2.67
N GLU A 258 -8.05 8.06 1.87
CA GLU A 258 -7.93 7.60 0.49
C GLU A 258 -6.82 6.53 0.40
N LEU A 259 -7.15 5.36 -0.15
CA LEU A 259 -6.18 4.28 -0.41
C LEU A 259 -6.70 3.32 -1.49
N PRO A 260 -5.89 2.40 -2.06
CA PRO A 260 -6.35 1.50 -3.10
C PRO A 260 -7.34 0.45 -2.57
N GLY A 261 -8.55 0.43 -3.12
CA GLY A 261 -9.57 -0.57 -2.76
C GLY A 261 -9.47 -1.89 -3.53
N VAL A 262 -9.49 -3.00 -2.80
CA VAL A 262 -9.44 -4.37 -3.36
C VAL A 262 -10.62 -4.63 -4.30
N LYS A 263 -11.84 -4.23 -3.90
CA LYS A 263 -13.05 -4.40 -4.72
C LYS A 263 -13.14 -3.42 -5.90
N ASP A 264 -12.11 -2.59 -6.13
CA ASP A 264 -11.97 -1.73 -7.31
C ASP A 264 -10.90 -2.21 -8.31
N VAL A 265 -10.20 -3.31 -8.02
CA VAL A 265 -9.17 -3.91 -8.90
C VAL A 265 -9.66 -4.13 -10.34
N ARG A 266 -10.96 -4.41 -10.53
CA ARG A 266 -11.57 -4.47 -11.85
C ARG A 266 -11.38 -3.19 -12.65
N LYS A 267 -11.61 -2.02 -12.05
CA LYS A 267 -11.55 -0.71 -12.72
C LYS A 267 -10.12 -0.15 -12.71
N SER A 268 -9.48 -0.14 -11.53
CA SER A 268 -8.16 0.45 -11.35
C SER A 268 -7.04 -0.39 -11.96
N CYS A 269 -7.19 -1.72 -11.92
CA CYS A 269 -6.16 -2.66 -12.31
C CYS A 269 -6.57 -3.57 -13.48
N ASP A 270 -7.64 -3.25 -14.23
CA ASP A 270 -8.11 -4.06 -15.36
C ASP A 270 -8.21 -5.56 -14.98
N ARG A 271 -8.76 -5.81 -13.79
CA ARG A 271 -8.93 -7.14 -13.17
C ARG A 271 -7.63 -7.87 -12.82
N GLU A 272 -6.47 -7.24 -12.98
CA GLU A 272 -5.18 -7.85 -12.66
C GLU A 272 -4.81 -7.65 -11.20
N PHE A 273 -5.15 -8.63 -10.35
CA PHE A 273 -4.83 -8.55 -8.93
C PHE A 273 -3.32 -8.50 -8.65
N LEU A 274 -2.49 -9.20 -9.43
CA LEU A 274 -1.03 -9.05 -9.33
C LEU A 274 -0.56 -7.61 -9.59
N ARG A 275 -1.26 -6.81 -10.41
CA ARG A 275 -0.91 -5.39 -10.63
C ARG A 275 -1.18 -4.54 -9.39
N TYR A 276 -2.19 -4.91 -8.62
CA TYR A 276 -2.62 -4.26 -7.39
C TYR A 276 -1.69 -4.54 -6.20
N LEU A 277 -1.06 -5.72 -6.15
CA LEU A 277 -0.15 -6.13 -5.06
C LEU A 277 1.19 -5.38 -5.12
N GLN A 278 1.21 -4.18 -4.55
CA GLN A 278 2.42 -3.39 -4.32
C GLN A 278 3.15 -3.87 -3.07
N ASN A 279 4.47 -3.92 -3.10
CA ASN A 279 5.31 -4.49 -2.04
C ASN A 279 5.44 -3.64 -0.78
N ALA A 280 5.16 -2.34 -0.83
CA ALA A 280 5.08 -1.53 0.37
C ALA A 280 3.69 -1.51 1.01
N HIS A 281 2.65 -2.05 0.36
CA HIS A 281 1.30 -2.05 0.93
C HIS A 281 1.18 -3.23 1.87
N THR A 282 1.24 -2.97 3.18
CA THR A 282 1.12 -4.02 4.20
C THR A 282 -0.33 -4.42 4.40
N TYR A 283 -1.27 -3.50 4.13
CA TYR A 283 -2.70 -3.73 4.26
C TYR A 283 -3.44 -3.42 2.96
N HIS A 284 -4.43 -4.26 2.63
CA HIS A 284 -5.25 -4.15 1.43
C HIS A 284 -6.72 -4.17 1.83
N PHE A 285 -7.38 -3.02 1.71
CA PHE A 285 -8.72 -2.86 2.25
C PHE A 285 -9.80 -3.01 1.17
N THR A 286 -10.91 -3.58 1.60
CA THR A 286 -12.26 -3.31 1.08
C THR A 286 -12.88 -2.19 1.90
N LEU A 287 -13.97 -1.57 1.44
CA LEU A 287 -14.66 -0.57 2.27
C LEU A 287 -15.12 -1.17 3.61
N THR A 288 -15.58 -2.44 3.61
CA THR A 288 -16.00 -3.14 4.83
C THR A 288 -14.85 -3.33 5.81
N SER A 289 -13.70 -3.83 5.36
CA SER A 289 -12.54 -4.04 6.23
C SER A 289 -11.93 -2.72 6.73
N LEU A 290 -11.90 -1.67 5.90
CA LEU A 290 -11.52 -0.33 6.38
C LEU A 290 -12.51 0.15 7.46
N LYS A 291 -13.81 0.03 7.22
CA LYS A 291 -14.84 0.41 8.20
C LYS A 291 -14.65 -0.33 9.52
N ASN A 292 -14.39 -1.64 9.50
CA ASN A 292 -14.13 -2.42 10.71
C ASN A 292 -12.90 -1.88 11.48
N LEU A 293 -11.78 -1.61 10.80
CA LEU A 293 -10.57 -1.05 11.41
C LEU A 293 -10.87 0.30 12.08
N LEU A 294 -11.52 1.21 11.35
CA LEU A 294 -11.83 2.55 11.84
C LEU A 294 -12.84 2.51 12.99
N GLN A 295 -13.86 1.66 12.92
CA GLN A 295 -14.83 1.45 13.99
C GLN A 295 -14.21 0.92 15.27
N ARG A 296 -13.27 -0.03 15.17
CA ARG A 296 -12.51 -0.51 16.32
C ARG A 296 -11.73 0.62 16.99
N ASN A 297 -11.26 1.59 16.21
CA ASN A 297 -10.52 2.76 16.70
C ASN A 297 -11.43 3.98 16.98
N GLY A 298 -12.73 3.76 17.19
CA GLY A 298 -13.67 4.79 17.64
C GLY A 298 -14.13 5.76 16.56
N PHE A 299 -14.01 5.42 15.29
CA PHE A 299 -14.56 6.21 14.19
C PHE A 299 -15.85 5.59 13.65
N GLU A 300 -16.64 6.38 12.93
CA GLU A 300 -17.81 5.89 12.20
C GLU A 300 -17.80 6.46 10.78
N LEU A 301 -18.21 5.64 9.82
CA LEU A 301 -18.23 5.99 8.40
C LEU A 301 -19.39 6.97 8.13
N ILE A 302 -19.09 8.11 7.52
CA ILE A 302 -20.07 9.06 6.98
C ILE A 302 -20.39 8.68 5.53
N ALA A 303 -19.35 8.54 4.71
CA ALA A 303 -19.46 8.24 3.28
C ALA A 303 -18.23 7.48 2.81
N GLY A 304 -18.39 6.61 1.82
CA GLY A 304 -17.28 5.85 1.25
C GLY A 304 -17.71 5.01 0.05
N SER A 305 -16.72 4.50 -0.67
CA SER A 305 -16.93 3.58 -1.81
C SER A 305 -15.84 2.53 -1.86
N GLU A 306 -15.99 1.52 -2.74
CA GLU A 306 -14.96 0.49 -2.91
C GLU A 306 -13.69 0.97 -3.61
N SER A 307 -13.67 2.19 -4.18
CA SER A 307 -12.43 2.88 -4.57
C SER A 307 -11.71 3.50 -3.37
N ILE A 308 -12.33 3.43 -2.18
CA ILE A 308 -11.86 3.93 -0.89
C ILE A 308 -11.42 5.39 -0.96
N ASN A 309 -12.41 6.25 -1.22
CA ASN A 309 -12.41 7.65 -0.82
C ASN A 309 -13.44 7.76 0.30
N SER A 310 -12.99 7.79 1.54
CA SER A 310 -13.89 7.58 2.69
C SER A 310 -13.77 8.69 3.72
N VAL A 311 -14.90 9.08 4.29
CA VAL A 311 -15.03 10.14 5.28
C VAL A 311 -15.56 9.51 6.56
N PHE A 312 -14.88 9.79 7.66
CA PHE A 312 -15.21 9.30 8.98
C PHE A 312 -15.34 10.46 9.96
N ARG A 313 -16.15 10.29 10.98
CA ARG A 313 -16.17 11.15 12.17
C ARG A 313 -15.84 10.35 13.41
N LYS A 314 -15.53 11.01 14.50
CA LYS A 314 -15.45 10.35 15.80
C LYS A 314 -16.81 9.81 16.22
N ARG A 315 -16.83 8.54 16.64
CA ARG A 315 -17.99 7.94 17.29
C ARG A 315 -18.15 8.50 18.69
N LYS A 316 -19.39 8.89 19.01
CA LYS A 316 -19.84 9.17 20.38
C LYS A 316 -20.26 7.85 21.03
N GLY A 317 -19.49 7.37 21.99
CA GLY A 317 -19.76 6.13 22.74
C GLY A 317 -18.64 5.09 22.72
N GLU A 318 -18.56 4.30 23.81
CA GLU A 318 -17.44 3.39 24.10
C GLU A 318 -17.52 2.07 23.33
N ALA A 319 -18.73 1.51 23.13
CA ALA A 319 -18.89 0.20 22.50
C ALA A 319 -18.56 0.22 21.00
N SER A 320 -17.61 -0.61 20.58
CA SER A 320 -17.32 -0.84 19.16
C SER A 320 -18.35 -1.77 18.54
N PRO A 321 -18.92 -1.44 17.36
CA PRO A 321 -19.78 -2.34 16.61
C PRO A 321 -19.10 -3.70 16.38
N ALA A 322 -19.92 -4.74 16.23
CA ALA A 322 -19.44 -6.05 15.86
C ALA A 322 -18.69 -6.00 14.52
N ILE A 323 -17.57 -6.71 14.44
CA ILE A 323 -16.76 -6.83 13.23
C ILE A 323 -17.59 -7.58 12.18
N VAL A 324 -17.75 -6.98 11.00
CA VAL A 324 -18.42 -7.63 9.87
C VAL A 324 -17.41 -8.51 9.12
N ASN A 325 -17.70 -9.80 8.92
CA ASN A 325 -16.80 -10.67 8.17
C ASN A 325 -16.97 -10.48 6.66
N ASP A 326 -16.02 -9.79 6.02
CA ASP A 326 -16.02 -9.56 4.55
C ASP A 326 -15.28 -10.65 3.76
N CYS A 327 -14.75 -11.69 4.43
CA CYS A 327 -13.92 -12.71 3.78
C CYS A 327 -14.66 -13.41 2.62
N PRO A 328 -15.91 -13.91 2.77
CA PRO A 328 -16.61 -14.58 1.69
C PRO A 328 -16.79 -13.69 0.45
N ASP A 329 -17.17 -12.43 0.65
CA ASP A 329 -17.44 -11.47 -0.42
C ASP A 329 -16.15 -11.03 -1.13
N ALA A 330 -15.09 -10.73 -0.37
CA ALA A 330 -13.79 -10.40 -0.92
C ALA A 330 -13.21 -11.57 -1.75
N MET A 331 -13.30 -12.80 -1.24
CA MET A 331 -12.87 -14.00 -1.96
C MET A 331 -13.68 -14.25 -3.22
N SER A 332 -15.00 -14.11 -3.15
CA SER A 332 -15.89 -14.23 -4.32
C SER A 332 -15.53 -13.22 -5.40
N TYR A 333 -15.29 -11.96 -5.02
CA TYR A 333 -14.85 -10.91 -5.93
C TYR A 333 -13.51 -11.24 -6.61
N LEU A 334 -12.50 -11.63 -5.84
CA LEU A 334 -11.17 -11.96 -6.36
C LEU A 334 -11.21 -13.17 -7.30
N ARG A 335 -11.90 -14.25 -6.91
CA ARG A 335 -12.08 -15.46 -7.73
C ARG A 335 -12.84 -15.13 -9.03
N SER A 336 -13.87 -14.30 -8.97
CA SER A 336 -14.63 -13.84 -10.14
C SER A 336 -13.77 -13.02 -11.10
N ASN A 337 -12.92 -12.13 -10.57
CA ASN A 337 -11.97 -11.38 -11.39
C ASN A 337 -10.95 -12.30 -12.05
N GLU A 338 -10.36 -13.26 -11.32
CA GLU A 338 -9.42 -14.23 -11.88
C GLU A 338 -10.06 -15.13 -12.95
N PHE A 339 -11.30 -15.55 -12.74
CA PHE A 339 -12.05 -16.32 -13.72
C PHE A 339 -12.29 -15.50 -14.99
N ARG A 340 -12.81 -14.28 -14.88
CA ARG A 340 -13.09 -13.39 -16.03
C ARG A 340 -11.82 -12.94 -16.74
N ARG A 341 -10.70 -12.79 -16.04
CA ARG A 341 -9.38 -12.52 -16.61
C ARG A 341 -8.93 -13.63 -17.57
N LYS A 342 -9.29 -14.89 -17.30
CA LYS A 342 -8.99 -16.02 -18.20
C LYS A 342 -9.88 -16.03 -19.45
N LEU A 343 -11.07 -15.42 -19.37
CA LEU A 343 -12.05 -15.39 -20.46
C LEU A 343 -11.90 -14.18 -21.39
N ARG A 344 -11.14 -13.15 -21.00
CA ARG A 344 -10.96 -11.97 -21.84
C ARG A 344 -10.06 -12.29 -23.04
N PRO A 345 -10.34 -11.73 -24.23
CA PRO A 345 -9.40 -11.81 -25.34
C PRO A 345 -8.07 -11.15 -24.93
N PRO A 346 -6.93 -11.71 -25.37
CA PRO A 346 -5.63 -11.15 -25.05
C PRO A 346 -5.49 -9.74 -25.63
N SER A 347 -5.01 -8.81 -24.81
CA SER A 347 -4.67 -7.46 -25.27
C SER A 347 -3.54 -7.51 -26.30
N ALA A 348 -3.40 -6.46 -27.10
CA ALA A 348 -2.30 -6.32 -28.05
C ALA A 348 -0.91 -6.46 -27.38
N SER A 349 -0.79 -6.00 -26.13
CA SER A 349 0.44 -6.13 -25.35
C SER A 349 0.70 -7.57 -24.90
N GLU A 350 -0.34 -8.32 -24.51
CA GLU A 350 -0.25 -9.75 -24.18
C GLU A 350 0.09 -10.58 -25.43
N LEU A 351 -0.56 -10.32 -26.56
CA LEU A 351 -0.25 -10.95 -27.85
C LEU A 351 1.20 -10.70 -28.27
N ASN A 352 1.68 -9.45 -28.16
CA ASN A 352 3.08 -9.12 -28.43
C ASN A 352 4.05 -9.83 -27.46
N ARG A 353 3.68 -9.97 -26.18
CA ARG A 353 4.51 -10.70 -25.21
C ARG A 353 4.57 -12.19 -25.52
N TRP A 354 3.44 -12.78 -25.91
CA TRP A 354 3.35 -14.19 -26.27
C TRP A 354 4.13 -14.49 -27.54
N SER A 355 4.00 -13.66 -28.58
CA SER A 355 4.76 -13.81 -29.82
C SER A 355 6.27 -13.70 -29.57
N ARG A 356 6.70 -12.72 -28.75
CA ARG A 356 8.10 -12.61 -28.29
C ARG A 356 8.57 -13.86 -27.56
N SER A 357 7.77 -14.37 -26.63
CA SER A 357 8.10 -15.57 -25.86
C SER A 357 8.19 -16.83 -26.72
N ALA A 358 7.28 -16.99 -27.68
CA ALA A 358 7.26 -18.11 -28.63
C ALA A 358 8.51 -18.12 -29.52
N VAL A 359 8.92 -16.95 -30.02
CA VAL A 359 10.16 -16.80 -30.81
C VAL A 359 11.39 -17.17 -29.98
N LEU A 360 11.47 -16.73 -28.71
CA LEU A 360 12.59 -17.09 -27.84
C LEU A 360 12.64 -18.59 -27.53
N ALA A 361 11.48 -19.20 -27.29
CA ALA A 361 11.38 -20.63 -27.09
C ALA A 361 11.83 -21.39 -28.34
N ALA A 362 11.34 -21.01 -29.52
CA ALA A 362 11.73 -21.62 -30.79
C ALA A 362 13.25 -21.53 -31.04
N LEU A 363 13.85 -20.35 -30.83
CA LEU A 363 15.30 -20.15 -30.98
C LEU A 363 16.10 -21.03 -30.02
N LYS A 364 15.65 -21.22 -28.78
CA LYS A 364 16.30 -22.13 -27.82
C LYS A 364 16.17 -23.60 -28.23
N THR A 365 14.99 -24.02 -28.71
CA THR A 365 14.76 -25.40 -29.15
C THR A 365 15.68 -25.80 -30.31
N ILE A 366 16.05 -24.87 -31.18
CA ILE A 366 16.97 -25.10 -32.31
C ILE A 366 18.44 -24.79 -31.97
N GLY A 367 18.80 -24.64 -30.68
CA GLY A 367 20.18 -24.45 -30.23
C GLY A 367 20.77 -23.05 -30.48
N LEU A 368 19.94 -22.05 -30.77
CA LEU A 368 20.37 -20.67 -31.03
C LEU A 368 20.27 -19.77 -29.79
N ASP A 369 20.85 -20.21 -28.66
CA ASP A 369 20.78 -19.49 -27.39
C ASP A 369 21.35 -18.06 -27.45
N ARG A 370 22.44 -17.85 -28.20
CA ARG A 370 23.03 -16.52 -28.40
C ARG A 370 22.08 -15.59 -29.15
N ALA A 371 21.37 -16.10 -30.16
CA ALA A 371 20.39 -15.33 -30.92
C ALA A 371 19.13 -15.04 -30.10
N ALA A 372 18.67 -16.00 -29.30
CA ALA A 372 17.58 -15.79 -28.34
C ALA A 372 17.94 -14.67 -27.34
N LYS A 373 19.16 -14.71 -26.78
CA LYS A 373 19.65 -13.67 -25.87
C LYS A 373 19.71 -12.30 -26.56
N ALA A 374 20.31 -12.20 -27.74
CA ALA A 374 20.38 -10.95 -28.50
C ALA A 374 18.99 -10.38 -28.85
N ARG A 375 18.04 -11.25 -29.25
CA ARG A 375 16.68 -10.84 -29.60
C ARG A 375 15.90 -10.34 -28.38
N TYR A 376 16.05 -11.00 -27.24
CA TYR A 376 15.50 -10.55 -25.97
C TYR A 376 16.02 -9.16 -25.57
N GLU A 377 17.34 -8.95 -25.64
CA GLU A 377 17.95 -7.64 -25.33
C GLU A 377 17.52 -6.52 -26.30
N ALA A 378 17.27 -6.85 -27.57
CA ALA A 378 16.74 -5.88 -28.55
C ALA A 378 15.30 -5.46 -28.24
N TRP A 379 14.48 -6.36 -27.69
CA TRP A 379 13.12 -6.06 -27.27
C TRP A 379 13.01 -5.38 -25.91
N LYS A 380 14.03 -5.52 -25.06
CA LYS A 380 14.13 -4.79 -23.79
C LYS A 380 14.43 -3.30 -23.99
N ARG A 381 15.08 -2.96 -25.12
CA ARG A 381 15.44 -1.59 -25.52
C ARG A 381 14.34 -0.83 -26.29
N ARG A 382 13.20 -1.47 -26.55
CA ARG A 382 12.02 -0.89 -27.24
C ARG A 382 10.82 -0.96 -26.31
#